data_AF-A0A435X0Q7-F1
#
_entry.id   AF-A0A435X0Q7-F1
#
_cell.length_a   1.000
_cell.length_b   1.000
_cell.length_c   1.000
_cell.angle_alpha   90.00
_cell.angle_beta   90.00
_cell.angle_gamma   90.00
#
_symmetry.space_group_name_H-M   'P 1'
#
loop_
_entity.id
_entity.type
_entity.pdbx_description
1 polymer ?
#
loop_
_entity_poly.entity_id
_entity_poly.type
_entity_poly.pdbx_seq_one_letter_code
_entity_poly.pdbx_strand_id
1 'polypeptide(L)'
;VRMVGAVGKDSFAAEALALLRDGKVDLSGVAETFASTGTALIMVGDDGENIIAVVPGANASVLPGDLAKAFLKKGDVVLLQHEIPLATVDAALDQARAAGAITVLNTAPFQGKAAAFLAKADYAVANETEFDLYGEALALNGRDRAARMRDFAAKTGRTIVVTLGGDGVMAATPSDFLSVPALKITPVDTVGAGDTFCGYFAAGLSSGLTLE
;
A
#
# COMPACT_ATOMS: atom_id res chain seq x y z
N VAL A 1 13.50 9.41 -2.45
CA VAL A 1 12.13 8.90 -2.77
C VAL A 1 11.59 9.71 -3.93
N ARG A 2 10.95 9.06 -4.91
CA ARG A 2 10.26 9.69 -6.03
C ARG A 2 8.78 9.28 -5.99
N MET A 3 7.89 10.23 -6.24
CA MET A 3 6.45 9.98 -6.35
C MET A 3 6.04 9.94 -7.82
N VAL A 4 5.28 8.91 -8.19
CA VAL A 4 4.54 8.86 -9.47
C VAL A 4 3.06 8.89 -9.13
N GLY A 5 2.33 9.85 -9.71
CA GLY A 5 0.93 10.07 -9.39
C GLY A 5 0.36 11.23 -10.19
N ALA A 6 -0.80 11.73 -9.77
CA ALA A 6 -1.44 12.86 -10.44
C ALA A 6 -2.20 13.75 -9.45
N VAL A 7 -2.18 15.05 -9.70
CA VAL A 7 -3.01 16.06 -9.03
C VAL A 7 -3.81 16.85 -10.05
N GLY A 8 -4.80 17.61 -9.58
CA GLY A 8 -5.52 18.55 -10.42
C GLY A 8 -4.73 19.84 -10.65
N LYS A 9 -5.31 20.74 -11.45
CA LYS A 9 -4.87 22.14 -11.59
C LYS A 9 -5.65 23.10 -10.70
N ASP A 10 -6.13 22.59 -9.56
CA ASP A 10 -6.91 23.33 -8.58
C ASP A 10 -6.08 23.77 -7.38
N SER A 11 -6.69 24.54 -6.47
CA SER A 11 -6.02 25.01 -5.26
C SER A 11 -5.60 23.88 -4.32
N PHE A 12 -6.29 22.74 -4.34
CA PHE A 12 -5.99 21.59 -3.49
C PHE A 12 -4.67 20.91 -3.87
N ALA A 13 -4.24 21.01 -5.14
CA ALA A 13 -2.97 20.42 -5.59
C ALA A 13 -1.76 20.96 -4.81
N ALA A 14 -1.77 22.26 -4.48
CA ALA A 14 -0.68 22.87 -3.73
C ALA A 14 -0.57 22.30 -2.32
N GLU A 15 -1.71 22.15 -1.63
CA GLU A 15 -1.83 21.60 -0.28
C GLU A 15 -1.49 20.11 -0.25
N ALA A 16 -2.04 19.31 -1.17
CA ALA A 16 -1.77 17.88 -1.27
C ALA A 16 -0.28 17.56 -1.47
N LEU A 17 0.47 18.44 -2.14
CA LEU A 17 1.90 18.28 -2.40
C LEU A 17 2.80 18.97 -1.38
N ALA A 18 2.26 19.77 -0.45
CA ALA A 18 3.06 20.63 0.43
C ALA A 18 4.04 19.83 1.31
N LEU A 19 3.55 18.83 2.02
CA LEU A 19 4.38 18.00 2.91
C LEU A 19 5.38 17.13 2.14
N LEU A 20 5.03 16.67 0.93
CA LEU A 20 5.94 15.94 0.08
C LEU A 20 7.11 16.82 -0.39
N ARG A 21 6.83 18.09 -0.73
CA ARG A 21 7.87 19.07 -1.08
C ARG A 21 8.79 19.37 0.10
N ASP A 22 8.22 19.61 1.29
CA ASP A 22 9.00 19.86 2.51
C ASP A 22 9.87 18.65 2.88
N GLY A 23 9.32 17.44 2.74
CA GLY A 23 10.01 16.17 2.87
C GLY A 23 11.00 15.84 1.73
N LYS A 24 11.22 16.78 0.79
CA LYS A 24 12.16 16.65 -0.35
C LYS A 24 11.91 15.43 -1.24
N VAL A 25 10.64 15.02 -1.37
CA VAL A 25 10.25 13.99 -2.33
C VAL A 25 10.41 14.53 -3.75
N ASP A 26 11.00 13.73 -4.64
CA ASP A 26 11.04 14.07 -6.06
C ASP A 26 9.64 13.94 -6.66
N LEU A 27 9.04 15.07 -7.03
CA LEU A 27 7.71 15.18 -7.62
C LEU A 27 7.73 15.27 -9.15
N SER A 28 8.87 15.06 -9.82
CA SER A 28 8.93 15.13 -11.29
C SER A 28 8.06 14.07 -11.98
N GLY A 29 7.68 13.01 -11.26
CA GLY A 29 6.78 11.95 -11.73
C GLY A 29 5.29 12.25 -11.50
N VAL A 30 4.94 13.36 -10.83
CA VAL A 30 3.55 13.74 -10.57
C VAL A 30 3.02 14.58 -11.74
N ALA A 31 1.94 14.11 -12.36
CA ALA A 31 1.26 14.82 -13.42
C ALA A 31 0.25 15.85 -12.87
N GLU A 32 0.10 16.97 -13.57
CA GLU A 32 -1.03 17.89 -13.37
C GLU A 32 -2.08 17.65 -14.45
N THR A 33 -3.33 17.46 -14.03
CA THR A 33 -4.43 17.08 -14.93
C THR A 33 -5.58 18.08 -14.86
N PHE A 34 -6.51 17.99 -15.81
CA PHE A 34 -7.72 18.84 -15.80
C PHE A 34 -8.82 18.30 -14.86
N ALA A 35 -8.65 17.10 -14.30
CA ALA A 35 -9.51 16.61 -13.23
C ALA A 35 -9.20 17.37 -11.92
N SER A 36 -10.12 17.35 -10.96
CA SER A 36 -9.85 17.87 -9.62
C SER A 36 -8.81 16.99 -8.91
N THR A 37 -8.04 17.55 -7.98
CA THR A 37 -7.22 16.78 -7.06
C THR A 37 -8.11 15.78 -6.29
N GLY A 38 -7.59 14.58 -6.03
CA GLY A 38 -8.32 13.57 -5.27
C GLY A 38 -8.65 14.07 -3.86
N THR A 39 -9.82 13.75 -3.35
CA THR A 39 -10.27 14.16 -2.02
C THR A 39 -10.90 12.99 -1.29
N ALA A 40 -10.82 13.01 0.04
CA ALA A 40 -11.57 12.14 0.92
C ALA A 40 -12.45 13.01 1.82
N LEU A 41 -13.75 12.76 1.81
CA LEU A 41 -14.68 13.38 2.74
C LEU A 41 -14.86 12.46 3.94
N ILE A 42 -14.39 12.91 5.10
CA ILE A 42 -14.50 12.20 6.37
C ILE A 42 -15.71 12.79 7.10
N MET A 43 -16.75 11.99 7.24
CA MET A 43 -17.97 12.34 7.97
C MET A 43 -17.98 11.58 9.28
N VAL A 44 -18.16 12.29 10.39
CA VAL A 44 -18.25 11.70 11.73
C VAL A 44 -19.71 11.73 12.16
N GLY A 45 -20.30 10.56 12.40
CA GLY A 45 -21.65 10.42 12.91
C GLY A 45 -21.77 10.89 14.36
N ASP A 46 -23.01 11.16 14.81
CA ASP A 46 -23.30 11.54 16.20
C ASP A 46 -22.95 10.42 17.21
N ASP A 47 -22.83 9.17 16.72
CA ASP A 47 -22.37 7.98 17.45
C ASP A 47 -20.84 7.83 17.46
N GLY A 48 -20.11 8.69 16.77
CA GLY A 48 -18.66 8.63 16.62
C GLY A 48 -18.17 7.70 15.50
N GLU A 49 -19.06 7.12 14.69
CA GLU A 49 -18.66 6.33 13.53
C GLU A 49 -18.14 7.22 12.39
N ASN A 50 -17.01 6.84 11.79
CA ASN A 50 -16.42 7.56 10.66
C ASN A 50 -16.85 6.93 9.33
N ILE A 51 -17.46 7.71 8.44
CA ILE A 51 -17.70 7.35 7.03
C ILE A 51 -16.71 8.12 6.17
N ILE A 52 -15.94 7.41 5.35
CA ILE A 52 -14.98 8.01 4.42
C ILE A 52 -15.49 7.81 3.00
N ALA A 53 -15.81 8.92 2.33
CA ALA A 53 -16.16 8.94 0.91
C ALA A 53 -14.97 9.44 0.09
N VAL A 54 -14.38 8.58 -0.74
CA VAL A 54 -13.22 8.92 -1.57
C VAL A 54 -13.68 9.32 -2.96
N VAL A 55 -13.22 10.49 -3.42
CA VAL A 55 -13.35 10.97 -4.79
C VAL A 55 -11.96 10.94 -5.42
N PRO A 56 -11.66 9.95 -6.29
CA PRO A 56 -10.31 9.75 -6.81
C PRO A 56 -9.74 10.96 -7.56
N GLY A 57 -10.58 11.73 -8.25
CA GLY A 57 -10.14 12.89 -9.03
C GLY A 57 -9.01 12.53 -10.00
N ALA A 58 -7.93 13.31 -9.97
CA ALA A 58 -6.72 13.11 -10.76
C ALA A 58 -6.06 11.74 -10.53
N ASN A 59 -6.21 11.11 -9.36
CA ASN A 59 -5.62 9.78 -9.11
C ASN A 59 -6.17 8.72 -10.09
N ALA A 60 -7.43 8.84 -10.52
CA ALA A 60 -8.03 7.94 -11.50
C ALA A 60 -7.43 8.07 -12.92
N SER A 61 -6.61 9.11 -13.16
CA SER A 61 -5.98 9.36 -14.45
C SER A 61 -4.56 8.78 -14.56
N VAL A 62 -4.02 8.18 -13.50
CA VAL A 62 -2.70 7.54 -13.53
C VAL A 62 -2.76 6.26 -14.37
N LEU A 63 -1.95 6.20 -15.41
CA LEU A 63 -1.94 5.11 -16.39
C LEU A 63 -0.70 4.20 -16.23
N PRO A 64 -0.76 2.95 -16.72
CA PRO A 64 0.40 2.05 -16.71
C PRO A 64 1.69 2.64 -17.31
N GLY A 65 1.56 3.52 -18.31
CA GLY A 65 2.71 4.17 -18.96
C GLY A 65 3.40 5.24 -18.09
N ASP A 66 2.72 5.78 -17.07
CA ASP A 66 3.30 6.80 -16.18
C ASP A 66 4.45 6.26 -15.34
N LEU A 67 4.51 4.95 -15.13
CA LEU A 67 5.55 4.29 -14.36
C LEU A 67 6.94 4.39 -15.01
N ALA A 68 7.02 4.66 -16.31
CA ALA A 68 8.30 4.97 -16.96
C ALA A 68 8.98 6.20 -16.31
N LYS A 69 8.19 7.12 -15.71
CA LYS A 69 8.69 8.28 -14.96
C LYS A 69 9.36 7.91 -13.63
N ALA A 70 9.21 6.67 -13.15
CA ALA A 70 9.91 6.20 -11.95
C ALA A 70 11.41 5.97 -12.23
N PHE A 71 11.77 5.60 -13.46
CA PHE A 71 13.14 5.20 -13.86
C PHE A 71 13.71 4.08 -13.00
N LEU A 72 12.89 3.03 -12.79
CA LEU A 72 13.21 1.90 -11.90
C LEU A 72 14.51 1.21 -12.30
N LYS A 73 15.27 0.83 -11.27
CA LYS A 73 16.51 0.07 -11.35
C LYS A 73 16.44 -1.14 -10.43
N LYS A 74 17.34 -2.09 -10.68
CA LYS A 74 17.50 -3.26 -9.81
C LYS A 74 17.83 -2.82 -8.38
N GLY A 75 17.09 -3.35 -7.42
CA GLY A 75 17.25 -3.02 -5.99
C GLY A 75 16.45 -1.81 -5.52
N ASP A 76 15.76 -1.08 -6.41
CA ASP A 76 14.79 -0.07 -5.96
C ASP A 76 13.62 -0.75 -5.23
N VAL A 77 12.94 -0.01 -4.36
CA VAL A 77 11.70 -0.44 -3.70
C VAL A 77 10.53 0.37 -4.27
N VAL A 78 9.48 -0.33 -4.72
CA VAL A 78 8.25 0.25 -5.24
C VAL A 78 7.12 -0.01 -4.24
N LEU A 79 6.63 1.07 -3.62
CA LEU A 79 5.48 1.04 -2.71
C LEU A 79 4.21 1.47 -3.48
N LEU A 80 3.18 0.63 -3.45
CA LEU A 80 1.90 0.83 -4.13
C LEU A 80 0.74 0.72 -3.14
N GLN A 81 -0.40 1.30 -3.51
CA GLN A 81 -1.69 1.16 -2.81
C GLN A 81 -2.85 1.09 -3.83
N HIS A 82 -4.08 0.91 -3.36
CA HIS A 82 -5.27 0.76 -4.22
C HIS A 82 -6.01 2.07 -4.52
N GLU A 83 -5.37 3.23 -4.35
CA GLU A 83 -5.98 4.55 -4.60
C GLU A 83 -5.76 5.10 -6.03
N ILE A 84 -5.12 4.31 -6.88
CA ILE A 84 -5.01 4.52 -8.33
C ILE A 84 -5.68 3.36 -9.08
N PRO A 85 -5.96 3.46 -10.40
CA PRO A 85 -6.60 2.38 -11.13
C PRO A 85 -5.89 1.04 -10.96
N LEU A 86 -6.62 -0.03 -10.62
CA LEU A 86 -6.03 -1.35 -10.35
C LEU A 86 -5.25 -1.91 -11.55
N ALA A 87 -5.64 -1.56 -12.78
CA ALA A 87 -4.87 -1.93 -13.97
C ALA A 87 -3.47 -1.29 -13.98
N THR A 88 -3.33 -0.09 -13.43
CA THR A 88 -2.05 0.59 -13.24
C THR A 88 -1.23 -0.05 -12.12
N VAL A 89 -1.86 -0.42 -11.00
CA VAL A 89 -1.20 -1.18 -9.91
C VAL A 89 -0.68 -2.51 -10.43
N ASP A 90 -1.50 -3.27 -11.14
CA ASP A 90 -1.15 -4.58 -11.68
C ASP A 90 0.03 -4.48 -12.68
N ALA A 91 -0.04 -3.51 -13.59
CA ALA A 91 1.06 -3.23 -14.51
C ALA A 91 2.34 -2.75 -13.79
N ALA A 92 2.20 -2.07 -12.65
CA ALA A 92 3.34 -1.62 -11.85
C ALA A 92 4.12 -2.78 -11.24
N LEU A 93 3.41 -3.79 -10.73
CA LEU A 93 4.03 -5.00 -10.19
C LEU A 93 4.83 -5.72 -11.28
N ASP A 94 4.30 -5.79 -12.51
CA ASP A 94 5.00 -6.40 -13.64
C ASP A 94 6.24 -5.60 -14.07
N GLN A 95 6.13 -4.26 -14.17
CA GLN A 95 7.25 -3.40 -14.54
C GLN A 95 8.37 -3.39 -13.48
N ALA A 96 7.99 -3.34 -12.20
CA ALA A 96 8.95 -3.38 -11.09
C ALA A 96 9.74 -4.70 -11.08
N ARG A 97 9.03 -5.83 -11.26
CA ARG A 97 9.66 -7.15 -11.39
C ARG A 97 10.62 -7.21 -12.58
N ALA A 98 10.23 -6.67 -13.74
CA ALA A 98 11.10 -6.63 -14.93
C ALA A 98 12.36 -5.78 -14.70
N ALA A 99 12.28 -4.72 -13.89
CA ALA A 99 13.42 -3.90 -13.49
C ALA A 99 14.29 -4.54 -12.38
N GLY A 100 13.85 -5.63 -11.77
CA GLY A 100 14.50 -6.24 -10.60
C GLY A 100 14.34 -5.41 -9.33
N ALA A 101 13.28 -4.61 -9.24
CA ALA A 101 12.89 -3.86 -8.05
C ALA A 101 12.06 -4.75 -7.11
N ILE A 102 12.11 -4.42 -5.81
CA ILE A 102 11.32 -5.06 -4.76
C ILE A 102 9.97 -4.35 -4.68
N THR A 103 8.88 -5.10 -4.58
CA THR A 103 7.52 -4.55 -4.54
C THR A 103 6.87 -4.71 -3.17
N VAL A 104 6.31 -3.61 -2.66
CA VAL A 104 5.46 -3.57 -1.47
C VAL A 104 4.08 -3.05 -1.91
N LEU A 105 3.05 -3.86 -1.70
CA LEU A 105 1.67 -3.49 -2.00
C LEU A 105 0.89 -3.36 -0.69
N ASN A 106 0.58 -2.12 -0.30
CA ASN A 106 -0.44 -1.86 0.71
C ASN A 106 -1.81 -2.15 0.10
N THR A 107 -2.58 -3.04 0.70
CA THR A 107 -3.87 -3.47 0.15
C THR A 107 -5.02 -2.53 0.50
N ALA A 108 -4.73 -1.39 1.11
CA ALA A 108 -5.70 -0.35 1.42
C ALA A 108 -5.95 0.61 0.24
N PRO A 109 -7.21 1.05 0.02
CA PRO A 109 -8.43 0.46 0.59
C PRO A 109 -8.69 -0.94 0.00
N PHE A 110 -9.46 -1.76 0.71
CA PHE A 110 -9.85 -3.10 0.22
C PHE A 110 -10.48 -3.02 -1.18
N GLN A 111 -9.94 -3.81 -2.10
CA GLN A 111 -10.45 -3.96 -3.46
C GLN A 111 -10.45 -5.45 -3.82
N GLY A 112 -11.62 -6.10 -3.82
CA GLY A 112 -11.72 -7.55 -4.04
C GLY A 112 -11.12 -8.03 -5.37
N LYS A 113 -11.16 -7.19 -6.42
CA LYS A 113 -10.54 -7.49 -7.72
C LYS A 113 -9.01 -7.62 -7.64
N ALA A 114 -8.37 -7.01 -6.64
CA ALA A 114 -6.92 -7.08 -6.47
C ALA A 114 -6.42 -8.47 -6.07
N ALA A 115 -7.30 -9.35 -5.57
CA ALA A 115 -6.97 -10.74 -5.25
C ALA A 115 -6.26 -11.45 -6.43
N ALA A 116 -6.64 -11.12 -7.67
CA ALA A 116 -6.06 -11.69 -8.89
C ALA A 116 -4.57 -11.39 -9.08
N PHE A 117 -4.02 -10.34 -8.44
CA PHE A 117 -2.62 -9.93 -8.61
C PHE A 117 -1.84 -9.71 -7.32
N LEU A 118 -2.42 -9.94 -6.13
CA LEU A 118 -1.69 -9.82 -4.85
C LEU A 118 -0.37 -10.61 -4.85
N ALA A 119 -0.38 -11.82 -5.43
CA ALA A 119 0.79 -12.71 -5.53
C ALA A 119 1.88 -12.22 -6.51
N LYS A 120 1.66 -11.10 -7.23
CA LYS A 120 2.71 -10.46 -8.01
C LYS A 120 3.65 -9.61 -7.14
N ALA A 121 3.18 -9.14 -5.98
CA ALA A 121 4.00 -8.37 -5.05
C ALA A 121 4.95 -9.29 -4.25
N ASP A 122 6.15 -8.80 -3.94
CA ASP A 122 7.08 -9.51 -3.05
C ASP A 122 6.58 -9.46 -1.60
N TYR A 123 6.02 -8.31 -1.21
CA TYR A 123 5.36 -8.08 0.06
C TYR A 123 3.96 -7.50 -0.18
N ALA A 124 2.92 -8.23 0.22
CA ALA A 124 1.60 -7.65 0.42
C ALA A 124 1.47 -7.21 1.89
N VAL A 125 0.93 -6.03 2.14
CA VAL A 125 0.68 -5.48 3.48
C VAL A 125 -0.80 -5.20 3.61
N ALA A 126 -1.45 -5.83 4.58
CA ALA A 126 -2.88 -5.68 4.83
C ALA A 126 -3.13 -5.40 6.33
N ASN A 127 -4.27 -4.82 6.66
CA ASN A 127 -4.81 -4.95 8.02
C ASN A 127 -5.56 -6.29 8.17
N GLU A 128 -6.05 -6.56 9.38
CA GLU A 128 -6.79 -7.79 9.71
C GLU A 128 -8.01 -8.01 8.82
N THR A 129 -8.84 -6.98 8.65
CA THR A 129 -10.08 -7.04 7.88
C THR A 129 -9.80 -7.28 6.40
N GLU A 130 -8.87 -6.53 5.82
CA GLU A 130 -8.43 -6.69 4.43
C GLU A 130 -7.87 -8.08 4.18
N PHE A 131 -6.97 -8.57 5.06
CA PHE A 131 -6.38 -9.88 4.90
C PHE A 131 -7.43 -11.00 4.99
N ASP A 132 -8.36 -10.91 5.93
CA ASP A 132 -9.39 -11.93 6.09
C ASP A 132 -10.30 -12.00 4.86
N LEU A 133 -10.68 -10.85 4.29
CA LEU A 133 -11.46 -10.76 3.04
C LEU A 133 -10.70 -11.31 1.83
N TYR A 134 -9.40 -11.01 1.70
CA TYR A 134 -8.56 -11.62 0.66
C TYR A 134 -8.38 -13.12 0.87
N GLY A 135 -8.28 -13.57 2.12
CA GLY A 135 -8.19 -14.99 2.46
C GLY A 135 -9.41 -15.78 2.00
N GLU A 136 -10.61 -15.19 2.11
CA GLU A 136 -11.83 -15.76 1.54
C GLU A 136 -11.81 -15.74 0.01
N ALA A 137 -11.49 -14.60 -0.61
CA ALA A 137 -11.45 -14.45 -2.06
C ALA A 137 -10.43 -15.39 -2.75
N LEU A 138 -9.33 -15.70 -2.07
CA LEU A 138 -8.28 -16.60 -2.54
C LEU A 138 -8.49 -18.06 -2.11
N ALA A 139 -9.57 -18.37 -1.39
CA ALA A 139 -9.83 -19.68 -0.80
C ALA A 139 -8.60 -20.23 -0.04
N LEU A 140 -8.04 -19.40 0.84
CA LEU A 140 -6.90 -19.81 1.67
C LEU A 140 -7.35 -20.81 2.73
N ASN A 141 -6.54 -21.85 2.92
CA ASN A 141 -6.77 -22.87 3.91
C ASN A 141 -6.27 -22.43 5.29
N GLY A 142 -6.97 -22.81 6.35
CA GLY A 142 -6.53 -22.55 7.72
C GLY A 142 -7.71 -22.28 8.65
N ARG A 143 -7.55 -22.66 9.92
CA ARG A 143 -8.59 -22.39 10.95
C ARG A 143 -8.49 -20.99 11.54
N ASP A 144 -7.33 -20.37 11.44
CA ASP A 144 -7.04 -19.04 11.95
C ASP A 144 -6.25 -18.22 10.92
N ARG A 145 -6.03 -16.94 11.25
CA ARG A 145 -5.32 -15.99 10.40
C ARG A 145 -3.89 -16.44 10.10
N ALA A 146 -3.16 -16.90 11.12
CA ALA A 146 -1.78 -17.34 10.97
C ALA A 146 -1.65 -18.53 9.99
N ALA A 147 -2.56 -19.50 10.07
CA ALA A 147 -2.62 -20.63 9.14
C ALA A 147 -2.93 -20.17 7.71
N ARG A 148 -3.89 -19.26 7.52
CA ARG A 148 -4.20 -18.67 6.20
C ARG A 148 -3.00 -17.90 5.62
N MET A 149 -2.29 -17.13 6.45
CA MET A 149 -1.08 -16.41 6.02
C MET A 149 0.01 -17.37 5.54
N ARG A 150 0.23 -18.48 6.26
CA ARG A 150 1.18 -19.53 5.84
C ARG A 150 0.74 -20.20 4.54
N ASP A 151 -0.55 -20.47 4.38
CA ASP A 151 -1.09 -21.04 3.13
C ASP A 151 -0.92 -20.08 1.94
N PHE A 152 -1.12 -18.77 2.13
CA PHE A 152 -0.79 -17.75 1.12
C PHE A 152 0.69 -17.81 0.73
N ALA A 153 1.59 -17.74 1.72
CA ALA A 153 3.02 -17.69 1.47
C ALA A 153 3.52 -18.98 0.79
N ALA A 154 3.01 -20.14 1.20
CA ALA A 154 3.34 -21.43 0.59
C ALA A 154 2.82 -21.56 -0.85
N LYS A 155 1.59 -21.11 -1.13
CA LYS A 155 0.99 -21.18 -2.47
C LYS A 155 1.64 -20.22 -3.47
N THR A 156 2.02 -19.03 -3.02
CA THR A 156 2.46 -17.94 -3.89
C THR A 156 3.97 -17.78 -3.94
N GLY A 157 4.69 -18.26 -2.94
CA GLY A 157 6.11 -17.97 -2.75
C GLY A 157 6.38 -16.52 -2.34
N ARG A 158 5.36 -15.78 -1.87
CA ARG A 158 5.43 -14.36 -1.51
C ARG A 158 5.22 -14.13 -0.02
N THR A 159 5.58 -12.93 0.44
CA THR A 159 5.41 -12.53 1.83
C THR A 159 4.09 -11.79 2.00
N ILE A 160 3.33 -12.15 3.04
CA ILE A 160 2.19 -11.38 3.51
C ILE A 160 2.48 -10.83 4.90
N VAL A 161 2.29 -9.53 5.07
CA VAL A 161 2.40 -8.81 6.33
C VAL A 161 1.01 -8.35 6.74
N VAL A 162 0.59 -8.69 7.96
CA VAL A 162 -0.71 -8.30 8.50
C VAL A 162 -0.51 -7.46 9.75
N THR A 163 -0.93 -6.20 9.66
CA THR A 163 -0.94 -5.26 10.79
C THR A 163 -2.15 -5.53 11.69
N LEU A 164 -1.93 -5.52 13.00
CA LEU A 164 -2.90 -5.89 14.05
C LEU A 164 -3.17 -4.71 15.01
N GLY A 165 -2.98 -3.48 14.53
CA GLY A 165 -3.10 -2.27 15.34
C GLY A 165 -2.21 -2.33 16.59
N GLY A 166 -2.83 -2.23 17.77
CA GLY A 166 -2.14 -2.26 19.07
C GLY A 166 -1.50 -3.60 19.43
N ASP A 167 -1.84 -4.68 18.74
CA ASP A 167 -1.27 -6.01 18.97
C ASP A 167 0.01 -6.25 18.15
N GLY A 168 0.36 -5.34 17.24
CA GLY A 168 1.60 -5.38 16.46
C GLY A 168 1.40 -5.85 15.03
N VAL A 169 2.25 -6.76 14.59
CA VAL A 169 2.29 -7.23 13.21
C VAL A 169 2.65 -8.71 13.15
N MET A 170 2.01 -9.44 12.24
CA MET A 170 2.43 -10.77 11.82
C MET A 170 2.97 -10.72 10.39
N ALA A 171 3.96 -11.56 10.08
CA ALA A 171 4.41 -11.76 8.71
C ALA A 171 4.59 -13.24 8.43
N ALA A 172 4.15 -13.71 7.27
CA ALA A 172 4.42 -15.06 6.79
C ALA A 172 5.23 -14.99 5.50
N THR A 173 6.40 -15.62 5.50
CA THR A 173 7.24 -15.85 4.32
C THR A 173 7.10 -17.32 3.89
N PRO A 174 7.66 -17.71 2.73
CA PRO A 174 7.67 -19.12 2.34
C PRO A 174 8.43 -20.04 3.31
N SER A 175 9.37 -19.51 4.09
CA SER A 175 10.20 -20.27 5.03
C SER A 175 9.83 -20.07 6.50
N ASP A 176 9.31 -18.90 6.86
CA ASP A 176 9.23 -18.43 8.23
C ASP A 176 7.90 -17.74 8.54
N PHE A 177 7.67 -17.53 9.83
CA PHE A 177 6.54 -16.78 10.33
C PHE A 177 6.95 -15.97 11.54
N LEU A 178 6.63 -14.69 11.51
CA LEU A 178 7.06 -13.68 12.47
C LEU A 178 5.83 -13.10 13.15
N SER A 179 5.97 -12.76 14.43
CA SER A 179 5.00 -12.00 15.19
C SER A 179 5.76 -11.02 16.06
N VAL A 180 5.56 -9.72 15.82
CA VAL A 180 6.27 -8.64 16.51
C VAL A 180 5.23 -7.76 17.20
N PRO A 181 5.31 -7.59 18.55
CA PRO A 181 4.35 -6.78 19.28
C PRO A 181 4.52 -5.29 18.93
N ALA A 182 3.42 -4.52 18.96
CA ALA A 182 3.49 -3.08 18.83
C ALA A 182 4.19 -2.44 20.03
N LEU A 183 4.76 -1.25 19.82
CA LEU A 183 5.16 -0.39 20.91
C LEU A 183 3.92 0.09 21.69
N LYS A 184 4.00 0.03 23.02
CA LYS A 184 2.91 0.50 23.88
C LYS A 184 2.87 2.02 23.90
N ILE A 185 1.80 2.58 23.36
CA ILE A 185 1.52 4.03 23.31
C ILE A 185 0.05 4.29 23.65
N THR A 186 -0.27 5.53 24.05
CA THR A 186 -1.66 5.99 24.15
C THR A 186 -2.04 6.66 22.84
N PRO A 187 -2.96 6.08 22.04
CA PRO A 187 -3.30 6.65 20.74
C PRO A 187 -4.06 7.97 20.92
N VAL A 188 -3.65 8.99 20.16
CA VAL A 188 -4.37 10.27 20.04
C VAL A 188 -5.17 10.29 18.75
N ASP A 189 -4.53 9.87 17.65
CA ASP A 189 -5.13 9.66 16.34
C ASP A 189 -4.34 8.53 15.64
N THR A 190 -5.04 7.63 14.96
CA THR A 190 -4.44 6.50 14.22
C THR A 190 -4.54 6.68 12.70
N VAL A 191 -5.09 7.78 12.22
CA VAL A 191 -5.11 8.11 10.79
C VAL A 191 -3.67 8.18 10.27
N GLY A 192 -3.42 7.49 9.16
CA GLY A 192 -2.08 7.40 8.55
C GLY A 192 -1.09 6.49 9.27
N ALA A 193 -1.48 5.78 10.34
CA ALA A 193 -0.58 4.82 11.00
C ALA A 193 -0.15 3.68 10.07
N GLY A 194 -1.09 3.15 9.26
CA GLY A 194 -0.81 2.12 8.25
C GLY A 194 0.10 2.63 7.12
N ASP A 195 -0.11 3.86 6.65
CA ASP A 195 0.75 4.49 5.64
C ASP A 195 2.16 4.74 6.18
N THR A 196 2.25 5.21 7.43
CA THR A 196 3.52 5.40 8.13
C THR A 196 4.26 4.07 8.27
N PHE A 197 3.58 2.99 8.66
CA PHE A 197 4.14 1.66 8.71
C PHE A 197 4.69 1.23 7.34
N CYS A 198 3.89 1.34 6.27
CA CYS A 198 4.30 0.96 4.92
C CYS A 198 5.49 1.80 4.43
N GLY A 199 5.52 3.10 4.74
CA GLY A 199 6.61 4.00 4.41
C GLY A 199 7.93 3.60 5.09
N TYR A 200 7.90 3.36 6.41
CA TYR A 200 9.08 2.88 7.14
C TYR A 200 9.50 1.47 6.73
N PHE A 201 8.55 0.58 6.46
CA PHE A 201 8.80 -0.76 5.96
C PHE A 201 9.56 -0.72 4.62
N ALA A 202 9.05 0.04 3.65
CA ALA A 202 9.71 0.22 2.36
C ALA A 202 11.09 0.90 2.49
N ALA A 203 11.23 1.89 3.37
CA ALA A 203 12.51 2.54 3.64
C ALA A 203 13.55 1.60 4.28
N GLY A 204 13.11 0.71 5.19
CA GLY A 204 13.95 -0.32 5.80
C GLY A 204 14.47 -1.31 4.75
N LEU A 205 13.58 -1.84 3.90
CA LEU A 205 13.95 -2.70 2.78
C LEU A 205 14.93 -2.00 1.82
N SER A 206 14.68 -0.73 1.48
CA SER A 206 15.55 0.07 0.63
C SER A 206 16.94 0.31 1.24
N SER A 207 17.05 0.24 2.58
CA SER A 207 18.30 0.39 3.32
C SER A 207 19.03 -0.94 3.54
N GLY A 208 18.49 -2.04 3.02
CA GLY A 208 19.07 -3.39 3.16
C GLY A 208 18.80 -4.03 4.52
N LEU A 209 17.83 -3.54 5.29
CA LEU A 209 17.40 -4.23 6.51
C LEU A 209 16.70 -5.56 6.17
N THR A 210 16.76 -6.49 7.12
CA THR A 210 16.01 -7.75 7.07
C THR A 210 14.52 -7.50 7.32
N LEU A 211 13.71 -8.55 7.15
CA LEU A 211 12.27 -8.47 7.39
C LEU A 211 11.91 -8.23 8.87
N GLU A 212 12.66 -8.82 9.79
CA GLU A 212 12.60 -8.60 11.25
C GLU A 212 13.28 -7.28 11.63
#